data_AF-A0A3B8W0S6-F1
#
_entry.id   AF-A0A3B8W0S6-F1
#
_cell.length_a   1.000
_cell.length_b   1.000
_cell.length_c   1.000
_cell.angle_alpha   90.00
_cell.angle_beta   90.00
_cell.angle_gamma   90.00
#
_symmetry.space_group_name_H-M   'P 1'
#
loop_
_entity.id
_entity.type
_entity.pdbx_description
1 polymer ?
#
loop_
_entity_poly.entity_id
_entity_poly.type
_entity_poly.pdbx_seq_one_letter_code
_entity_poly.pdbx_strand_id
1 'polypeptide(L)'
;KKKKTEESTGGLTMDLNLDITPDAYAEIIFDVKAGDIIRGYGRGDIQLQINTRGEFNMFGVYEFERGFYNFTLYNIINKEFSINKGSRISWYGDPYGGLLSLVASYRQTTSLAPIVSNQAVANSPGLRRKYPIEVMLKLDGPMLSPQIGFDIAAKDLPRNVVVDELGTTVKLEFEFDAFKSKLDEQELKRQVFSLIVLRRFSPIGESINTSGSIYNSVSELLSNQLSNFLTQVDSNLEIDLDLGTLDQEAFNTFQLRLSYSFLNGRLRVTREGTMGGDQNQQSAANLIGEWTVDYVLTPDGKFRVKMYSR
;
A
#
# COMPACT_ATOMS: atom_id res chain seq x y z
N LYS A 1 48.68 -41.44 22.35
CA LYS A 1 47.50 -41.38 21.44
C LYS A 1 46.31 -40.83 22.22
N LYS A 2 45.97 -39.54 22.07
CA LYS A 2 44.72 -38.98 22.63
C LYS A 2 43.58 -39.42 21.73
N LYS A 3 42.65 -40.24 22.24
CA LYS A 3 41.37 -40.51 21.59
C LYS A 3 40.60 -39.19 21.56
N LYS A 4 40.36 -38.68 20.35
CA LYS A 4 39.43 -37.59 20.11
C LYS A 4 38.04 -38.21 20.21
N THR A 5 37.36 -37.98 21.33
CA THR A 5 35.94 -38.33 21.47
C THR A 5 35.19 -37.40 20.51
N GLU A 6 34.66 -37.94 19.43
CA GLU A 6 33.69 -37.22 18.62
C GLU A 6 32.44 -37.06 19.48
N GLU A 7 32.19 -35.82 19.93
CA GLU A 7 30.91 -35.46 20.50
C GLU A 7 29.86 -35.64 19.40
N SER A 8 29.02 -36.67 19.53
CA SER A 8 27.81 -36.75 18.72
C SER A 8 26.88 -35.64 19.19
N THR A 9 26.86 -34.52 18.47
CA THR A 9 25.74 -33.59 18.54
C THR A 9 24.53 -34.38 18.03
N GLY A 10 23.73 -34.92 18.96
CA GLY A 10 22.54 -35.69 18.63
C GLY A 10 21.60 -34.81 17.83
N GLY A 11 21.56 -35.00 16.51
CA GLY A 11 20.61 -34.32 15.66
C GLY A 11 19.21 -34.90 15.89
N LEU A 12 18.22 -34.02 15.87
CA LEU A 12 16.81 -34.40 16.03
C LEU A 12 16.19 -34.58 14.64
N THR A 13 15.56 -35.73 14.41
CA THR A 13 14.69 -35.96 13.24
C THR A 13 13.24 -35.88 13.69
N MET A 14 12.42 -35.11 12.99
CA MET A 14 10.98 -34.96 13.25
C MET A 14 10.21 -35.11 11.94
N ASP A 15 9.10 -35.86 12.00
CA ASP A 15 8.10 -35.95 10.93
C ASP A 15 6.74 -35.75 11.61
N LEU A 16 6.10 -34.62 11.33
CA LEU A 16 4.87 -34.17 11.97
C LEU A 16 3.80 -33.98 10.91
N ASN A 17 2.66 -34.64 11.08
CA ASN A 17 1.45 -34.37 10.31
C ASN A 17 0.52 -33.53 11.18
N LEU A 18 0.27 -32.29 10.76
CA LEU A 18 -0.57 -31.34 11.44
C LEU A 18 -1.92 -31.24 10.73
N ASP A 19 -2.98 -31.63 11.42
CA ASP A 19 -4.37 -31.32 11.05
C ASP A 19 -4.76 -30.02 11.77
N ILE A 20 -4.73 -28.92 11.03
CA ILE A 20 -5.02 -27.58 11.53
C ILE A 20 -6.52 -27.32 11.38
N THR A 21 -7.19 -27.08 12.51
CA THR A 21 -8.63 -26.80 12.56
C THR A 21 -8.91 -25.30 12.48
N PRO A 22 -10.12 -24.87 12.05
CA PRO A 22 -10.51 -23.45 11.97
C PRO A 22 -10.38 -22.64 13.27
N ASP A 23 -10.24 -23.29 14.41
CA ASP A 23 -10.05 -22.63 15.71
C ASP A 23 -8.57 -22.26 15.97
N ALA A 24 -7.64 -22.79 15.17
CA ALA A 24 -6.22 -22.49 15.27
C ALA A 24 -5.91 -21.09 14.70
N TYR A 25 -5.23 -20.28 15.49
CA TYR A 25 -4.66 -19.02 15.05
C TYR A 25 -3.26 -19.27 14.46
N ALA A 26 -3.07 -18.87 13.20
CA ALA A 26 -1.79 -18.90 12.51
C ALA A 26 -1.30 -17.47 12.25
N GLU A 27 0.01 -17.29 12.38
CA GLU A 27 0.68 -16.04 12.07
C GLU A 27 1.95 -16.35 11.27
N ILE A 28 2.11 -15.64 10.17
CA ILE A 28 3.24 -15.79 9.25
C ILE A 28 3.84 -14.40 9.08
N ILE A 29 5.09 -14.27 9.50
CA ILE A 29 5.83 -13.02 9.53
C ILE A 29 6.95 -13.11 8.48
N PHE A 30 6.83 -12.34 7.39
CA PHE A 30 7.79 -12.39 6.28
C PHE A 30 8.98 -11.48 6.52
N ASP A 31 8.69 -10.25 6.91
CA ASP A 31 9.68 -9.24 7.22
C ASP A 31 9.23 -8.48 8.47
N VAL A 32 9.88 -8.80 9.58
CA VAL A 32 9.65 -8.15 10.89
C VAL A 32 9.93 -6.64 10.82
N LYS A 33 10.84 -6.20 9.94
CA LYS A 33 11.19 -4.78 9.79
C LYS A 33 10.14 -4.04 8.97
N ALA A 34 9.63 -4.65 7.91
CA ALA A 34 8.56 -4.07 7.10
C ALA A 34 7.20 -4.14 7.82
N GLY A 35 7.00 -5.08 8.73
CA GLY A 35 5.70 -5.31 9.39
C GLY A 35 4.73 -6.14 8.55
N ASP A 36 5.25 -6.85 7.55
CA ASP A 36 4.48 -7.70 6.65
C ASP A 36 4.11 -9.00 7.35
N ILE A 37 2.90 -8.99 7.91
CA ILE A 37 2.34 -10.07 8.73
C ILE A 37 1.01 -10.51 8.12
N ILE A 38 0.90 -11.81 7.84
CA ILE A 38 -0.38 -12.48 7.60
C ILE A 38 -0.77 -13.17 8.90
N ARG A 39 -1.97 -12.89 9.40
CA ARG A 39 -2.51 -13.52 10.60
C ARG A 39 -3.94 -13.94 10.39
N GLY A 40 -4.35 -15.04 10.99
CA GLY A 40 -5.74 -15.44 10.90
C GLY A 40 -6.02 -16.85 11.34
N TYR A 41 -7.27 -17.22 11.18
CA TYR A 41 -7.82 -18.52 11.47
C TYR A 41 -8.12 -19.23 10.16
N GLY A 42 -7.85 -20.52 10.13
CA GLY A 42 -7.90 -21.31 8.91
C GLY A 42 -7.77 -22.77 9.20
N ARG A 43 -7.76 -23.55 8.13
CA ARG A 43 -7.66 -25.00 8.19
C ARG A 43 -6.61 -25.48 7.21
N GLY A 44 -6.00 -26.62 7.49
CA GLY A 44 -5.02 -27.17 6.58
C GLY A 44 -4.38 -28.44 7.08
N ASP A 45 -3.98 -29.27 6.14
CA ASP A 45 -3.15 -30.44 6.37
C ASP A 45 -1.71 -30.07 6.01
N ILE A 46 -0.84 -29.99 7.01
CA ILE A 46 0.57 -29.60 6.83
C ILE A 46 1.49 -30.71 7.34
N GLN A 47 2.37 -31.21 6.49
CA GLN A 47 3.45 -32.10 6.87
C GLN A 47 4.74 -31.30 7.07
N LEU A 48 5.38 -31.47 8.23
CA LEU A 48 6.67 -30.88 8.57
C LEU A 48 7.72 -31.99 8.70
N GLN A 49 8.82 -31.88 7.99
CA GLN A 49 9.94 -32.81 8.06
C GLN A 49 11.22 -32.06 8.41
N ILE A 50 11.87 -32.45 9.52
CA ILE A 50 13.16 -31.89 9.95
C ILE A 50 14.14 -33.06 10.12
N ASN A 51 15.33 -32.95 9.54
CA ASN A 51 16.37 -33.97 9.72
C ASN A 51 17.56 -33.45 10.53
N THR A 52 18.43 -34.38 10.93
CA THR A 52 19.63 -34.09 11.74
C THR A 52 20.66 -33.18 11.06
N ARG A 53 20.50 -32.90 9.76
CA ARG A 53 21.38 -32.04 8.97
C ARG A 53 20.83 -30.62 8.80
N GLY A 54 19.68 -30.33 9.42
CA GLY A 54 19.03 -29.03 9.34
C GLY A 54 18.18 -28.83 8.08
N GLU A 55 17.94 -29.91 7.31
CA GLU A 55 16.94 -29.85 6.23
C GLU A 55 15.56 -29.75 6.86
N PHE A 56 14.82 -28.71 6.49
CA PHE A 56 13.44 -28.47 6.92
C PHE A 56 12.57 -28.37 5.68
N ASN A 57 11.60 -29.28 5.56
CA ASN A 57 10.63 -29.30 4.48
C ASN A 57 9.20 -29.15 5.02
N MET A 58 8.38 -28.44 4.28
CA MET A 58 6.94 -28.25 4.50
C MET A 58 6.15 -28.68 3.27
N PHE A 59 5.08 -29.43 3.47
CA PHE A 59 4.16 -29.82 2.41
C PHE A 59 2.72 -29.60 2.85
N GLY A 60 1.86 -29.23 1.92
CA GLY A 60 0.42 -29.11 2.15
C GLY A 60 -0.11 -27.71 1.92
N VAL A 61 -1.34 -27.47 2.37
CA VAL A 61 -2.08 -26.24 2.09
C VAL A 61 -2.72 -25.73 3.37
N TYR A 62 -2.58 -24.43 3.63
CA TYR A 62 -3.32 -23.71 4.65
C TYR A 62 -4.32 -22.76 3.99
N GLU A 63 -5.61 -22.96 4.23
CA GLU A 63 -6.70 -22.14 3.72
C GLU A 63 -7.24 -21.22 4.83
N PHE A 64 -7.23 -19.92 4.59
CA PHE A 64 -7.75 -18.92 5.52
C PHE A 64 -9.29 -18.89 5.48
N GLU A 65 -9.91 -18.97 6.66
CA GLU A 65 -11.34 -18.71 6.84
C GLU A 65 -11.61 -17.25 7.16
N ARG A 66 -10.76 -16.65 8.00
CA ARG A 66 -10.80 -15.24 8.39
C ARG A 66 -9.41 -14.80 8.84
N GLY A 67 -9.06 -13.55 8.61
CA GLY A 67 -7.77 -13.05 9.02
C GLY A 67 -7.50 -11.67 8.49
N PHE A 68 -6.27 -11.24 8.67
CA PHE A 68 -5.79 -9.93 8.31
C PHE A 68 -4.40 -10.03 7.69
N TYR A 69 -4.16 -9.19 6.69
CA TYR A 69 -2.85 -8.94 6.12
C TYR A 69 -2.50 -7.47 6.34
N ASN A 70 -1.36 -7.22 6.98
CA ASN A 70 -0.83 -5.87 7.14
C ASN A 70 -0.08 -5.49 5.87
N PHE A 71 -0.70 -4.66 5.03
CA PHE A 71 -0.06 -4.12 3.85
C PHE A 71 0.75 -2.88 4.22
N THR A 72 2.05 -2.92 3.91
CA THR A 72 2.95 -1.79 4.08
C THR A 72 3.50 -1.32 2.74
N LEU A 73 3.62 0.00 2.56
CA LEU A 73 4.21 0.57 1.35
C LEU A 73 5.01 1.84 1.69
N TYR A 74 6.33 1.77 1.49
CA TYR A 74 7.31 2.86 1.66
C TYR A 74 7.15 3.66 2.97
N ASN A 75 6.79 3.00 4.08
CA ASN A 75 6.48 3.63 5.39
C ASN A 75 5.33 4.66 5.41
N ILE A 76 4.73 4.97 4.26
CA ILE A 76 3.59 5.87 4.13
C ILE A 76 2.30 5.13 4.47
N ILE A 77 2.17 3.93 3.91
CA ILE A 77 0.97 3.13 4.03
C ILE A 77 1.24 2.05 5.05
N ASN A 78 0.38 2.00 6.06
CA ASN A 78 0.23 0.87 6.94
C ASN A 78 -1.28 0.63 7.10
N LYS A 79 -1.80 -0.38 6.41
CA LYS A 79 -3.23 -0.73 6.42
C LYS A 79 -3.43 -2.22 6.60
N GLU A 80 -4.37 -2.54 7.47
CA GLU A 80 -4.84 -3.89 7.68
C GLU A 80 -5.95 -4.21 6.66
N PHE A 81 -5.69 -5.17 5.79
CA PHE A 81 -6.66 -5.73 4.86
C PHE A 81 -7.29 -6.99 5.47
N SER A 82 -8.61 -7.11 5.41
CA SER A 82 -9.31 -8.32 5.83
C SER A 82 -9.18 -9.41 4.76
N ILE A 83 -8.63 -10.56 5.13
CA ILE A 83 -8.45 -11.69 4.22
C ILE A 83 -9.82 -12.29 3.88
N ASN A 84 -10.09 -12.42 2.58
CA ASN A 84 -11.30 -13.04 2.09
C ASN A 84 -11.18 -14.56 2.16
N LYS A 85 -12.28 -15.22 2.52
CA LYS A 85 -12.37 -16.69 2.56
C LYS A 85 -11.96 -17.32 1.23
N GLY A 86 -11.21 -18.42 1.29
CA GLY A 86 -10.67 -19.13 0.12
C GLY A 86 -9.25 -18.69 -0.26
N SER A 87 -8.70 -17.68 0.40
CA SER A 87 -7.27 -17.37 0.35
C SER A 87 -6.46 -18.50 0.95
N ARG A 88 -5.26 -18.78 0.43
CA ARG A 88 -4.43 -19.90 0.88
C ARG A 88 -2.93 -19.71 0.66
N ILE A 89 -2.16 -20.52 1.37
CA ILE A 89 -0.73 -20.73 1.14
C ILE A 89 -0.47 -22.23 0.94
N SER A 90 0.35 -22.57 -0.05
CA SER A 90 0.70 -23.95 -0.37
C SER A 90 2.21 -24.16 -0.32
N TRP A 91 2.68 -25.26 0.27
CA TRP A 91 4.08 -25.64 0.33
C TRP A 91 4.33 -26.98 -0.37
N TYR A 92 5.50 -27.11 -1.00
CA TYR A 92 5.90 -28.26 -1.82
C TYR A 92 7.35 -28.69 -1.55
N GLY A 93 7.88 -28.43 -0.35
CA GLY A 93 9.27 -28.66 0.00
C GLY A 93 9.82 -27.50 0.82
N ASP A 94 10.44 -26.52 0.17
CA ASP A 94 11.05 -25.39 0.88
C ASP A 94 10.00 -24.59 1.70
N PRO A 95 10.15 -24.45 3.03
CA PRO A 95 9.29 -23.64 3.88
C PRO A 95 9.24 -22.16 3.48
N TYR A 96 10.32 -21.63 2.91
CA TYR A 96 10.41 -20.26 2.38
C TYR A 96 9.83 -20.14 0.96
N GLY A 97 9.69 -21.27 0.26
CA GLY A 97 9.16 -21.37 -1.09
C GLY A 97 7.63 -21.50 -1.17
N GLY A 98 6.91 -21.11 -0.12
CA GLY A 98 5.44 -21.13 -0.10
C GLY A 98 4.83 -20.35 -1.27
N LEU A 99 3.74 -20.84 -1.85
CA LEU A 99 2.97 -20.17 -2.88
C LEU A 99 1.70 -19.57 -2.26
N LEU A 100 1.61 -18.25 -2.32
CA LEU A 100 0.49 -17.45 -1.86
C LEU A 100 -0.55 -17.34 -2.99
N SER A 101 -1.82 -17.48 -2.63
CA SER A 101 -2.94 -17.00 -3.43
C SER A 101 -3.96 -16.41 -2.47
N LEU A 102 -3.84 -15.11 -2.24
CA LEU A 102 -4.55 -14.39 -1.20
C LEU A 102 -5.32 -13.23 -1.80
N VAL A 103 -6.59 -13.14 -1.46
CA VAL A 103 -7.45 -11.99 -1.75
C VAL A 103 -7.84 -11.36 -0.44
N ALA A 104 -7.63 -10.06 -0.31
CA ALA A 104 -8.01 -9.32 0.88
C ALA A 104 -8.69 -8.01 0.50
N SER A 105 -9.43 -7.42 1.43
CA SER A 105 -10.20 -6.20 1.19
C SER A 105 -10.03 -5.20 2.32
N TYR A 106 -9.96 -3.93 1.96
CA TYR A 106 -9.97 -2.79 2.87
C TYR A 106 -11.18 -1.92 2.57
N ARG A 107 -12.09 -1.80 3.53
CA ARG A 107 -13.32 -1.03 3.39
C ARG A 107 -13.10 0.42 3.80
N GLN A 108 -13.47 1.35 2.93
CA GLN A 108 -13.42 2.79 3.17
C GLN A 108 -14.69 3.48 2.70
N THR A 109 -15.15 4.50 3.43
CA THR A 109 -16.31 5.30 3.01
C THR A 109 -15.89 6.59 2.33
N THR A 110 -16.30 6.81 1.08
CA THR A 110 -16.00 8.04 0.32
C THR A 110 -17.18 8.48 -0.55
N SER A 111 -17.19 9.77 -0.93
CA SER A 111 -18.08 10.28 -1.98
C SER A 111 -17.57 9.83 -3.35
N LEU A 112 -18.50 9.61 -4.27
CA LEU A 112 -18.25 9.31 -5.68
C LEU A 112 -18.27 10.57 -6.56
N ALA A 113 -18.46 11.77 -5.98
CA ALA A 113 -18.48 13.02 -6.73
C ALA A 113 -17.29 13.20 -7.70
N PRO A 114 -16.04 12.87 -7.33
CA PRO A 114 -14.89 13.03 -8.25
C PRO A 114 -14.92 12.14 -9.49
N ILE A 115 -15.73 11.07 -9.48
CA ILE A 115 -15.75 10.07 -10.56
C ILE A 115 -17.01 10.13 -11.42
N VAL A 116 -17.97 11.00 -11.06
CA VAL A 116 -19.17 11.22 -11.87
C VAL A 116 -18.82 12.03 -13.11
N SER A 117 -19.31 11.58 -14.26
CA SER A 117 -19.02 12.16 -15.56
C SER A 117 -19.56 13.59 -15.73
N ASN A 118 -20.75 13.87 -15.19
CA ASN A 118 -21.36 15.20 -15.27
C ASN A 118 -20.87 16.12 -14.13
N GLN A 119 -19.88 16.96 -14.44
CA GLN A 119 -19.30 17.90 -13.48
C GLN A 119 -20.27 19.01 -13.02
N ALA A 120 -21.32 19.32 -13.79
CA ALA A 120 -22.32 20.30 -13.36
C ALA A 120 -23.06 19.86 -12.10
N VAL A 121 -23.19 18.54 -11.89
CA VAL A 121 -23.83 17.97 -10.70
C VAL A 121 -22.83 17.44 -9.66
N ALA A 122 -21.53 17.46 -9.95
CA ALA A 122 -20.50 16.91 -9.05
C ALA A 122 -20.49 17.62 -7.68
N ASN A 123 -20.79 18.91 -7.66
CA ASN A 123 -20.81 19.72 -6.43
C ASN A 123 -22.16 19.69 -5.69
N SER A 124 -23.16 19.00 -6.23
CA SER A 124 -24.51 18.99 -5.68
C SER A 124 -24.55 18.31 -4.30
N PRO A 125 -25.39 18.79 -3.37
CA PRO A 125 -25.46 18.24 -2.01
C PRO A 125 -25.68 16.73 -1.97
N GLY A 126 -26.54 16.18 -2.85
CA GLY A 126 -26.83 14.75 -2.87
C GLY A 126 -25.65 13.85 -3.27
N LEU A 127 -24.63 14.41 -3.94
CA LEU A 127 -23.44 13.67 -4.37
C LEU A 127 -22.29 13.73 -3.34
N ARG A 128 -22.39 14.59 -2.32
CA ARG A 128 -21.45 14.64 -1.19
C ARG A 128 -21.59 13.45 -0.24
N ARG A 129 -22.71 12.70 -0.34
CA ARG A 129 -22.94 11.49 0.45
C ARG A 129 -21.83 10.48 0.22
N LYS A 130 -21.35 9.88 1.31
CA LYS A 130 -20.31 8.85 1.29
C LYS A 130 -20.94 7.46 1.23
N TYR A 131 -20.31 6.58 0.47
CA TYR A 131 -20.69 5.18 0.28
C TYR A 131 -19.51 4.27 0.60
N PRO A 132 -19.76 3.03 1.06
CA PRO A 132 -18.70 2.07 1.29
C PRO A 132 -18.10 1.58 -0.03
N ILE A 133 -16.78 1.69 -0.12
CA ILE A 133 -15.94 1.23 -1.22
C ILE A 133 -14.93 0.23 -0.65
N GLU A 134 -14.75 -0.88 -1.34
CA GLU A 134 -13.76 -1.91 -1.01
C GLU A 134 -12.56 -1.76 -1.94
N VAL A 135 -11.39 -1.48 -1.37
CA VAL A 135 -10.11 -1.66 -2.06
C VAL A 135 -9.75 -3.14 -1.94
N MET A 136 -9.65 -3.83 -3.06
CA MET A 136 -9.26 -5.22 -3.12
C MET A 136 -7.76 -5.32 -3.40
N LEU A 137 -7.12 -6.23 -2.67
CA LEU A 137 -5.73 -6.60 -2.81
C LEU A 137 -5.67 -8.08 -3.18
N LYS A 138 -4.88 -8.40 -4.20
CA LYS A 138 -4.59 -9.77 -4.61
C LYS A 138 -3.09 -10.00 -4.54
N LEU A 139 -2.67 -11.03 -3.81
CA LEU A 139 -1.28 -11.45 -3.71
C LEU A 139 -1.18 -12.87 -4.27
N ASP A 140 -0.45 -13.05 -5.37
CA ASP A 140 -0.26 -14.36 -6.01
C ASP A 140 1.22 -14.65 -6.25
N GLY A 141 1.62 -15.91 -6.08
CA GLY A 141 2.98 -16.38 -6.40
C GLY A 141 3.85 -16.62 -5.16
N PRO A 142 5.18 -16.51 -5.26
CA PRO A 142 6.09 -16.78 -4.14
C PRO A 142 5.77 -15.90 -2.93
N MET A 143 5.63 -16.49 -1.77
CA MET A 143 5.19 -15.83 -0.54
C MET A 143 6.15 -14.70 -0.08
N LEU A 144 7.44 -14.81 -0.37
CA LEU A 144 8.45 -13.77 -0.09
C LEU A 144 8.49 -12.64 -1.13
N SER A 145 7.89 -12.84 -2.29
CA SER A 145 7.87 -11.85 -3.38
C SER A 145 6.61 -11.99 -4.26
N PRO A 146 5.41 -11.86 -3.67
CA PRO A 146 4.18 -12.09 -4.40
C PRO A 146 3.95 -10.99 -5.43
N GLN A 147 3.31 -11.34 -6.53
CA GLN A 147 2.76 -10.37 -7.47
C GLN A 147 1.56 -9.70 -6.83
N ILE A 148 1.56 -8.36 -6.83
CA ILE A 148 0.55 -7.53 -6.19
C ILE A 148 -0.43 -7.03 -7.26
N GLY A 149 -1.68 -7.42 -7.14
CA GLY A 149 -2.80 -6.90 -7.92
C GLY A 149 -3.75 -6.08 -7.05
N PHE A 150 -4.38 -5.08 -7.65
CA PHE A 150 -5.41 -4.28 -6.99
C PHE A 150 -6.71 -4.28 -7.79
N ASP A 151 -7.82 -4.04 -7.10
CA ASP A 151 -9.11 -3.71 -7.71
C ASP A 151 -9.92 -2.82 -6.75
N ILE A 152 -11.00 -2.21 -7.24
CA ILE A 152 -11.94 -1.42 -6.46
C ILE A 152 -13.35 -1.97 -6.68
N ALA A 153 -14.09 -2.21 -5.61
CA ALA A 153 -15.44 -2.71 -5.65
C ALA A 153 -16.39 -1.81 -4.84
N ALA A 154 -17.63 -1.69 -5.29
CA ALA A 154 -18.68 -0.95 -4.60
C ALA A 154 -20.00 -1.74 -4.71
N LYS A 155 -20.29 -2.57 -3.70
CA LYS A 155 -21.42 -3.51 -3.73
C LYS A 155 -22.76 -2.88 -3.34
N ASP A 156 -22.73 -1.82 -2.53
CA ASP A 156 -23.92 -1.24 -1.88
C ASP A 156 -24.28 0.15 -2.44
N LEU A 157 -24.04 0.39 -3.73
CA LEU A 157 -24.38 1.67 -4.36
C LEU A 157 -25.88 1.73 -4.71
N PRO A 158 -26.55 2.86 -4.42
CA PRO A 158 -27.90 3.07 -4.94
C PRO A 158 -27.86 3.23 -6.46
N ARG A 159 -28.84 2.62 -7.14
CA ARG A 159 -29.01 2.77 -8.59
C ARG A 159 -29.15 4.22 -9.02
N ASN A 160 -29.92 4.99 -8.26
CA ASN A 160 -30.28 6.37 -8.55
C ASN A 160 -30.20 7.21 -7.28
N VAL A 161 -29.68 8.43 -7.38
CA VAL A 161 -29.64 9.41 -6.30
C VAL A 161 -30.17 10.73 -6.82
N VAL A 162 -31.12 11.34 -6.11
CA VAL A 162 -31.55 12.71 -6.37
C VAL A 162 -30.48 13.65 -5.83
N VAL A 163 -29.94 14.52 -6.68
CA VAL A 163 -28.76 15.32 -6.36
C VAL A 163 -29.08 16.78 -6.02
N ASP A 164 -30.22 17.29 -6.45
CA ASP A 164 -30.67 18.67 -6.23
C ASP A 164 -32.18 18.75 -5.91
N GLU A 165 -32.63 19.95 -5.55
CA GLU A 165 -34.04 20.23 -5.22
C GLU A 165 -34.96 20.20 -6.46
N LEU A 166 -34.39 20.27 -7.67
CA LEU A 166 -35.12 20.20 -8.93
C LEU A 166 -35.44 18.75 -9.34
N GLY A 167 -34.94 17.76 -8.59
CA GLY A 167 -35.18 16.34 -8.87
C GLY A 167 -34.21 15.72 -9.87
N THR A 168 -33.10 16.38 -10.18
CA THR A 168 -32.06 15.80 -11.04
C THR A 168 -31.56 14.50 -10.41
N THR A 169 -31.49 13.46 -11.23
CA THR A 169 -31.12 12.12 -10.76
C THR A 169 -29.83 11.65 -11.43
N VAL A 170 -28.89 11.13 -10.62
CA VAL A 170 -27.65 10.51 -11.09
C VAL A 170 -27.71 9.00 -10.89
N LYS A 171 -27.35 8.24 -11.93
CA LYS A 171 -27.30 6.79 -11.92
C LYS A 171 -25.98 6.30 -11.30
N LEU A 172 -25.89 6.33 -9.98
CA LEU A 172 -24.60 6.24 -9.28
C LEU A 172 -23.85 4.92 -9.51
N GLU A 173 -24.56 3.79 -9.50
CA GLU A 173 -24.00 2.47 -9.83
C GLU A 173 -23.39 2.46 -11.25
N PHE A 174 -24.11 3.02 -12.23
CA PHE A 174 -23.64 3.12 -13.61
C PHE A 174 -22.41 4.04 -13.76
N GLU A 175 -22.38 5.18 -13.06
CA GLU A 175 -21.21 6.07 -13.07
C GLU A 175 -19.97 5.36 -12.49
N PHE A 176 -20.13 4.57 -11.42
CA PHE A 176 -19.05 3.78 -10.85
C PHE A 176 -18.54 2.70 -11.84
N ASP A 177 -19.44 1.97 -12.49
CA ASP A 177 -19.07 0.95 -13.46
C ASP A 177 -18.37 1.56 -14.69
N ALA A 178 -18.86 2.69 -15.18
CA ALA A 178 -18.27 3.43 -16.29
C ALA A 178 -16.91 4.06 -15.92
N PHE A 179 -16.74 4.48 -14.66
CA PHE A 179 -15.45 4.88 -14.09
C PHE A 179 -14.49 3.69 -14.10
N LYS A 180 -14.91 2.56 -13.52
CA LYS A 180 -14.09 1.36 -13.37
C LYS A 180 -13.66 0.79 -14.73
N SER A 181 -14.53 0.82 -15.74
CA SER A 181 -14.20 0.33 -17.09
C SER A 181 -13.14 1.13 -17.83
N LYS A 182 -12.82 2.35 -17.35
CA LYS A 182 -11.81 3.24 -17.94
C LYS A 182 -10.45 3.17 -17.23
N LEU A 183 -10.37 2.47 -16.09
CA LEU A 183 -9.12 2.39 -15.33
C LEU A 183 -8.19 1.39 -16.01
N ASP A 184 -7.06 1.90 -16.52
CA ASP A 184 -5.91 1.05 -16.78
C ASP A 184 -5.19 0.70 -15.46
N GLU A 185 -4.16 -0.14 -15.53
CA GLU A 185 -3.44 -0.59 -14.34
C GLU A 185 -2.77 0.56 -13.56
N GLN A 186 -2.26 1.58 -14.25
CA GLN A 186 -1.58 2.71 -13.62
C GLN A 186 -2.59 3.60 -12.90
N GLU A 187 -3.69 3.92 -13.57
CA GLU A 187 -4.79 4.70 -13.03
C GLU A 187 -5.46 3.98 -11.86
N LEU A 188 -5.64 2.66 -11.95
CA LEU A 188 -6.18 1.84 -10.85
C LEU A 188 -5.30 1.93 -9.60
N LYS A 189 -3.97 1.79 -9.75
CA LYS A 189 -3.02 1.94 -8.63
C LYS A 189 -3.09 3.34 -8.02
N ARG A 190 -3.23 4.38 -8.86
CA ARG A 190 -3.42 5.78 -8.40
C ARG A 190 -4.69 5.94 -7.58
N GLN A 191 -5.80 5.37 -8.03
CA GLN A 191 -7.08 5.43 -7.33
C GLN A 191 -7.04 4.68 -6.00
N VAL A 192 -6.45 3.48 -5.99
CA VAL A 192 -6.25 2.68 -4.78
C VAL A 192 -5.44 3.44 -3.74
N PHE A 193 -4.32 4.05 -4.15
CA PHE A 193 -3.53 4.89 -3.26
C PHE A 193 -4.35 6.07 -2.71
N SER A 194 -5.08 6.77 -3.58
CA SER A 194 -5.94 7.88 -3.17
C SER A 194 -7.00 7.45 -2.15
N LEU A 195 -7.60 6.26 -2.32
CA LEU A 195 -8.58 5.72 -1.38
C LEU A 195 -7.95 5.32 -0.04
N ILE A 196 -6.74 4.78 -0.05
CA ILE A 196 -6.03 4.35 1.16
C ILE A 196 -5.50 5.55 1.97
N VAL A 197 -4.86 6.50 1.29
CA VAL A 197 -4.14 7.61 1.91
C VAL A 197 -5.04 8.83 2.03
N LEU A 198 -5.62 9.28 0.91
CA LEU A 198 -6.45 10.50 0.86
C LEU A 198 -7.92 10.23 1.22
N ARG A 199 -8.32 8.96 1.37
CA ARG A 199 -9.69 8.56 1.73
C ARG A 199 -10.75 9.05 0.73
N ARG A 200 -10.36 9.30 -0.53
CA ARG A 200 -11.22 9.79 -1.62
C ARG A 200 -10.77 9.28 -2.99
N PHE A 201 -11.67 9.29 -3.98
CA PHE A 201 -11.28 9.08 -5.36
C PHE A 201 -10.49 10.27 -5.91
N SER A 202 -9.58 10.00 -6.84
CA SER A 202 -8.89 11.00 -7.64
C SER A 202 -9.71 11.31 -8.90
N PRO A 203 -9.73 12.55 -9.42
CA PRO A 203 -10.34 12.86 -10.71
C PRO A 203 -9.61 12.12 -11.86
N ILE A 204 -10.34 11.54 -12.82
CA ILE A 204 -9.72 10.88 -14.00
C ILE A 204 -9.30 11.94 -15.03
N GLY A 205 -8.07 11.83 -15.56
CA GLY A 205 -7.72 12.38 -16.87
C GLY A 205 -7.59 13.90 -17.01
N GLU A 206 -7.63 14.68 -15.92
CA GLU A 206 -7.42 16.13 -16.03
C GLU A 206 -5.94 16.51 -15.84
N SER A 207 -5.32 16.96 -16.94
CA SER A 207 -4.48 18.17 -16.85
C SER A 207 -5.44 19.32 -16.57
N ILE A 208 -5.43 19.85 -15.34
CA ILE A 208 -6.37 20.89 -14.96
C ILE A 208 -6.11 22.17 -15.76
N ASN A 209 -7.15 22.61 -16.47
CA ASN A 209 -7.22 23.95 -17.04
C ASN A 209 -7.35 24.94 -15.87
N THR A 210 -6.32 25.75 -15.68
CA THR A 210 -6.10 26.71 -14.58
C THR A 210 -6.98 27.97 -14.62
N SER A 211 -8.17 27.91 -15.22
CA SER A 211 -9.10 29.04 -15.27
C SER A 211 -10.24 28.86 -14.28
N GLY A 212 -9.99 29.22 -13.02
CA GLY A 212 -11.00 29.80 -12.14
C GLY A 212 -11.73 28.87 -11.16
N SER A 213 -11.01 28.30 -10.19
CA SER A 213 -11.47 28.16 -8.78
C SER A 213 -10.41 27.44 -7.95
N ILE A 214 -9.83 28.13 -6.97
CA ILE A 214 -8.68 27.67 -6.18
C ILE A 214 -9.18 26.87 -4.96
N TYR A 215 -9.81 25.72 -5.20
CA TYR A 215 -10.07 24.71 -4.16
C TYR A 215 -9.50 23.32 -4.50
N ASN A 216 -8.88 23.14 -5.68
CA ASN A 216 -8.46 21.82 -6.20
C ASN A 216 -6.93 21.66 -6.43
N SER A 217 -6.14 22.72 -6.28
CA SER A 217 -4.75 22.77 -6.77
C SER A 217 -3.72 21.92 -6.02
N VAL A 218 -4.12 21.25 -4.93
CA VAL A 218 -3.22 20.37 -4.15
C VAL A 218 -3.33 18.90 -4.60
N SER A 219 -4.49 18.45 -5.09
CA SER A 219 -4.61 17.09 -5.65
C SER A 219 -3.81 16.93 -6.94
N GLU A 220 -3.67 18.00 -7.73
CA GLU A 220 -2.97 18.03 -9.02
C GLU A 220 -1.45 17.85 -8.88
N LEU A 221 -0.87 18.42 -7.83
CA LEU A 221 0.57 18.32 -7.57
C LEU A 221 0.96 16.95 -7.02
N LEU A 222 0.07 16.35 -6.21
CA LEU A 222 0.24 14.97 -5.75
C LEU A 222 0.04 13.99 -6.90
N SER A 223 -1.01 14.09 -7.72
CA SER A 223 -1.32 13.06 -8.72
C SER A 223 -0.29 12.93 -9.85
N ASN A 224 0.24 14.03 -10.36
CA ASN A 224 1.11 14.02 -11.55
C ASN A 224 2.56 13.62 -11.22
N GLN A 225 3.03 13.88 -10.00
CA GLN A 225 4.33 13.37 -9.54
C GLN A 225 4.20 11.98 -8.92
N LEU A 226 3.07 11.65 -8.29
CA LEU A 226 2.82 10.34 -7.69
C LEU A 226 2.59 9.24 -8.72
N SER A 227 2.03 9.53 -9.90
CA SER A 227 1.95 8.55 -10.99
C SER A 227 3.32 8.11 -11.49
N ASN A 228 4.28 9.04 -11.55
CA ASN A 228 5.69 8.74 -11.86
C ASN A 228 6.42 8.04 -10.70
N PHE A 229 5.95 8.30 -9.48
CA PHE A 229 6.47 7.72 -8.24
C PHE A 229 6.02 6.25 -8.04
N LEU A 230 4.75 5.94 -8.33
CA LEU A 230 4.15 4.60 -8.22
C LEU A 230 4.61 3.64 -9.34
N THR A 231 5.27 4.16 -10.38
CA THR A 231 5.71 3.38 -11.54
C THR A 231 7.18 2.96 -11.48
N GLN A 232 7.97 3.45 -10.52
CA GLN A 232 9.37 3.04 -10.35
C GLN A 232 9.54 2.23 -9.05
N VAL A 233 9.48 0.90 -9.21
CA VAL A 233 9.91 -0.08 -8.20
C VAL A 233 11.44 -0.03 -8.13
N ASP A 234 11.99 0.95 -7.42
CA ASP A 234 13.42 1.00 -7.11
C ASP A 234 13.61 0.97 -5.60
N SER A 235 14.32 -0.05 -5.11
CA SER A 235 14.64 -0.25 -3.68
C SER A 235 15.49 0.88 -3.09
N ASN A 236 16.05 1.75 -3.94
CA ASN A 236 16.89 2.88 -3.53
C ASN A 236 16.09 4.15 -3.17
N LEU A 237 14.78 4.16 -3.40
CA LEU A 237 13.92 5.32 -3.17
C LEU A 237 13.18 5.18 -1.82
N GLU A 238 13.48 6.07 -0.89
CA GLU A 238 12.84 6.20 0.43
C GLU A 238 11.90 7.43 0.43
N ILE A 239 10.73 7.30 1.06
CA ILE A 239 9.79 8.41 1.23
C ILE A 239 9.38 8.47 2.67
N ASP A 240 9.24 9.69 3.17
CA ASP A 240 8.70 9.95 4.48
C ASP A 240 7.63 11.03 4.35
N LEU A 241 6.45 10.72 4.88
CA LEU A 241 5.28 11.61 4.91
C LEU A 241 4.90 11.82 6.36
N ASP A 242 5.19 13.03 6.87
CA ASP A 242 4.75 13.40 8.21
C ASP A 242 3.36 14.04 8.10
N LEU A 243 2.36 13.24 8.44
CA LEU A 243 0.98 13.68 8.64
C LEU A 243 0.75 13.71 10.14
N GLY A 244 0.67 14.91 10.71
CA GLY A 244 0.10 15.10 12.04
C GLY A 244 -1.29 14.47 12.15
N THR A 245 -1.81 14.34 13.38
CA THR A 245 -3.14 13.78 13.68
C THR A 245 -4.16 14.15 12.60
N LEU A 246 -4.75 13.13 11.95
CA LEU A 246 -5.55 13.18 10.71
C LEU A 246 -6.87 13.97 10.81
N ASP A 247 -6.79 15.21 11.28
CA ASP A 247 -7.87 16.19 11.31
C ASP A 247 -7.67 17.23 10.21
N GLN A 248 -8.67 18.10 10.04
CA GLN A 248 -8.71 19.12 8.99
C GLN A 248 -7.51 20.09 9.00
N GLU A 249 -6.77 20.15 10.12
CA GLU A 249 -5.54 20.94 10.31
C GLU A 249 -4.27 20.21 9.85
N ALA A 250 -4.28 18.88 9.71
CA ALA A 250 -3.12 18.09 9.25
C ALA A 250 -2.66 18.48 7.84
N PHE A 251 -3.57 19.03 7.04
CA PHE A 251 -3.28 19.50 5.69
C PHE A 251 -2.40 20.76 5.66
N ASN A 252 -2.35 21.54 6.76
CA ASN A 252 -1.53 22.75 6.87
C ASN A 252 -0.11 22.47 7.38
N THR A 253 0.16 21.25 7.88
CA THR A 253 1.48 20.82 8.37
C THR A 253 2.05 19.69 7.53
N PHE A 254 1.53 19.47 6.33
CA PHE A 254 1.95 18.40 5.44
C PHE A 254 3.43 18.56 5.08
N GLN A 255 4.25 17.58 5.46
CA GLN A 255 5.67 17.52 5.08
C GLN A 255 5.92 16.28 4.23
N LEU A 256 6.51 16.48 3.06
CA LEU A 256 6.93 15.42 2.15
C LEU A 256 8.45 15.43 2.03
N ARG A 257 9.06 14.30 2.39
CA ARG A 257 10.49 14.06 2.25
C ARG A 257 10.71 12.91 1.28
N LEU A 258 11.41 13.17 0.18
CA LEU A 258 11.81 12.19 -0.83
C LEU A 258 13.31 11.98 -0.76
N SER A 259 13.79 10.76 -0.58
CA SER A 259 15.22 10.44 -0.53
C SER A 259 15.56 9.36 -1.54
N TYR A 260 16.57 9.55 -2.37
CA TYR A 260 17.05 8.53 -3.28
C TYR A 260 18.53 8.22 -3.03
N SER A 261 18.85 6.94 -2.91
CA SER A 261 20.16 6.43 -2.50
C SER A 261 20.89 5.74 -3.66
N PHE A 262 21.93 6.38 -4.19
CA PHE A 262 22.83 5.80 -5.19
C PHE A 262 24.03 5.10 -4.52
N LEU A 263 24.77 4.32 -5.31
CA LEU A 263 26.07 3.75 -4.91
C LEU A 263 25.99 2.90 -3.62
N ASN A 264 24.97 2.05 -3.50
CA ASN A 264 24.69 1.23 -2.31
C ASN A 264 24.59 2.07 -1.02
N GLY A 265 23.95 3.24 -1.10
CA GLY A 265 23.76 4.15 0.03
C GLY A 265 24.91 5.13 0.29
N ARG A 266 25.95 5.17 -0.56
CA ARG A 266 27.04 6.14 -0.40
C ARG A 266 26.68 7.55 -0.84
N LEU A 267 25.75 7.70 -1.77
CA LEU A 267 25.26 9.00 -2.22
C LEU A 267 23.75 9.05 -2.00
N ARG A 268 23.27 9.94 -1.14
CA ARG A 268 21.85 10.12 -0.87
C ARG A 268 21.43 11.53 -1.25
N VAL A 269 20.39 11.64 -2.08
CA VAL A 269 19.77 12.91 -2.45
C VAL A 269 18.41 12.98 -1.79
N THR A 270 18.22 13.94 -0.90
CA THR A 270 16.98 14.14 -0.13
C THR A 270 16.33 15.45 -0.55
N ARG A 271 15.01 15.48 -0.70
CA ARG A 271 14.22 16.68 -1.00
C ARG A 271 13.09 16.77 0.00
N GLU A 272 12.98 17.89 0.69
CA GLU A 272 11.98 18.15 1.73
C GLU A 272 11.10 19.32 1.31
N GLY A 273 9.79 19.10 1.23
CA GLY A 273 8.79 20.14 0.99
C GLY A 273 7.80 20.21 2.14
N THR A 274 7.50 21.41 2.60
CA THR A 274 6.40 21.67 3.54
C THR A 274 5.29 22.44 2.83
N MET A 275 4.04 22.15 3.17
CA MET A 275 2.90 22.86 2.62
C MET A 275 2.10 23.47 3.77
N GLY A 276 2.46 24.69 4.12
CA GLY A 276 1.83 25.48 5.16
C GLY A 276 2.30 26.93 5.08
N GLY A 277 1.52 27.79 4.45
CA GLY A 277 1.82 29.22 4.33
C GLY A 277 0.53 30.02 4.22
N ASP A 278 0.40 31.03 5.08
CA ASP A 278 -0.72 31.97 5.12
C ASP A 278 -1.01 32.58 3.74
N GLN A 279 -2.30 32.83 3.47
CA GLN A 279 -2.90 33.09 2.15
C GLN A 279 -2.36 34.28 1.32
N ASN A 280 -1.29 34.96 1.72
CA ASN A 280 -0.98 36.28 1.17
C ASN A 280 0.36 36.49 0.44
N GLN A 281 1.21 35.47 0.26
CA GLN A 281 2.38 35.59 -0.63
C GLN A 281 2.66 34.27 -1.35
N GLN A 282 2.00 34.09 -2.49
CA GLN A 282 2.31 33.00 -3.43
C GLN A 282 3.48 33.40 -4.32
N SER A 283 4.64 32.78 -4.07
CA SER A 283 5.65 32.57 -5.10
C SER A 283 5.74 31.07 -5.34
N ALA A 284 5.54 30.63 -6.59
CA ALA A 284 5.73 29.24 -7.01
C ALA A 284 7.15 28.69 -6.71
N ALA A 285 8.08 29.57 -6.32
CA ALA A 285 9.41 29.24 -5.82
C ALA A 285 9.42 28.56 -4.43
N ASN A 286 8.43 28.81 -3.56
CA ASN A 286 8.39 28.20 -2.21
C ASN A 286 7.87 26.75 -2.20
N LEU A 287 7.33 26.26 -3.32
CA LEU A 287 6.98 24.85 -3.52
C LEU A 287 8.19 24.04 -4.04
N ILE A 288 9.32 24.68 -4.30
CA ILE A 288 10.60 24.03 -4.59
C ILE A 288 11.31 23.87 -3.23
N GLY A 289 10.96 22.80 -2.53
CA GLY A 289 11.55 22.46 -1.23
C GLY A 289 13.08 22.32 -1.24
N GLU A 290 13.69 22.42 -0.06
CA GLU A 290 15.13 22.27 0.14
C GLU A 290 15.59 20.88 -0.34
N TRP A 291 16.66 20.83 -1.15
CA TRP A 291 17.35 19.60 -1.48
C TRP A 291 18.68 19.50 -0.75
N THR A 292 18.97 18.31 -0.28
CA THR A 292 20.16 17.94 0.47
C THR A 292 20.86 16.80 -0.26
N VAL A 293 22.18 16.89 -0.43
CA VAL A 293 23.00 15.80 -0.95
C VAL A 293 23.99 15.37 0.12
N ASP A 294 23.88 14.12 0.55
CA ASP A 294 24.79 13.46 1.49
C ASP A 294 25.69 12.48 0.71
N TYR A 295 27.01 12.65 0.77
CA TYR A 295 27.99 11.73 0.17
C TYR A 295 28.99 11.21 1.19
N VAL A 296 29.13 9.89 1.27
CA VAL A 296 30.08 9.20 2.15
C VAL A 296 31.42 9.07 1.42
N LEU A 297 32.45 9.76 1.92
CA LEU A 297 33.78 9.83 1.33
C LEU A 297 34.61 8.58 1.59
N THR A 298 34.48 7.98 2.78
CA THR A 298 35.30 6.83 3.19
C THR A 298 34.49 5.54 3.29
N PRO A 299 35.06 4.39 2.92
CA PRO A 299 34.36 3.09 3.02
C PRO A 299 33.89 2.74 4.43
N ASP A 300 34.52 3.31 5.47
CA ASP A 300 34.17 3.12 6.87
C ASP A 300 33.10 4.11 7.39
N GLY A 301 32.57 4.98 6.53
CA GLY A 301 31.47 5.89 6.86
C GLY A 301 31.84 7.10 7.71
N LYS A 302 33.11 7.24 8.12
CA LYS A 302 33.54 8.29 9.08
C LYS A 302 33.54 9.69 8.50
N PHE A 303 33.77 9.82 7.20
CA PHE A 303 33.78 11.11 6.52
C PHE A 303 32.59 11.22 5.58
N ARG A 304 31.79 12.26 5.81
CA ARG A 304 30.58 12.59 5.05
C ARG A 304 30.61 14.05 4.63
N VAL A 305 30.20 14.30 3.39
CA VAL A 305 29.97 15.65 2.87
C VAL A 305 28.47 15.83 2.73
N LYS A 306 27.97 16.93 3.29
CA LYS A 306 26.56 17.29 3.23
C LYS A 306 26.43 18.65 2.57
N MET A 307 25.66 18.71 1.49
CA MET A 307 25.36 19.92 0.75
C MET A 307 23.87 20.22 0.85
N TYR A 308 23.53 21.49 0.94
CA TYR A 308 22.15 21.97 1.07
C TYR A 308 21.89 23.02 0.00
N SER A 309 20.68 23.02 -0.55
CA SER A 309 20.17 24.15 -1.32
C SER A 309 19.40 25.10 -0.41
N ARG A 310 19.55 26.40 -0.67
CA ARG A 310 18.61 27.41 -0.20
C ARG A 310 17.74 27.89 -1.35
#